data_AF-A0A7I8EFZ8-F1
#
_entry.id   AF-A0A7I8EFZ8-F1
#
_cell.length_a   1.000
_cell.length_b   1.000
_cell.length_c   1.000
_cell.angle_alpha   90.00
_cell.angle_beta   90.00
_cell.angle_gamma   90.00
#
_symmetry.space_group_name_H-M   'P 1'
#
loop_
_entity.id
_entity.type
_entity.pdbx_description
1 polymer ?
#
loop_
_entity_poly.entity_id
_entity_poly.type
_entity_poly.pdbx_seq_one_letter_code
_entity_poly.pdbx_strand_id
1 'polypeptide(L)'
;MNRMIPPTQARKRYSPQLKLERWRVWFVMAGLIGLFVILLGRGLWLQVINDEFLQGQGEARYARTLRLEANRGMITDRNGEPLAISTPVQSIWASPRSIALLPAGETRPSGWEPDNDKDPVPLSQEEVASLAKALGVPVADVVKKLSDPRKNNKGEVIQDKDGKPSRPDFTWLRRQMNPQDAKNVMALNIPGVYAQAEYRRYYPAGEIMAQIVGYTNIDGRGQEGLELARDKLLSGQTGSRTVIRDRRGYIVEDISTIIPPKDGETLALSIDRRIQYLAYRELNKAVTDFEAVGGSIVVLDARTGEILALANSPSYNPNSRERIDPAKKRNRAITDLYEPGSTLKPFTIAAAMQAGTINAKTTFNTSPGALSMGGFTIKDTHNYGMLTPEGIIVHSSNIGSLKVALSMPRETQWNMLNAVGIGQRPGLSFPGESAGKLRPFKTWYPIEQGTMGYGYGLSVSLMQMAKAYQIFATDGIEHPVSLIKQPAPMPGKQVISPELARTIRGYMEKVTQPGGTATRAQVVGYRVAGKTGTARKQSGGGYTEKKYVGSFVGLAPVSNPRLIVAVMIDEPNIKKSIYGGAVAAPVFSSVVAGTLRLQGIAPDAPTTNILLPDSRNNGEDEAWVP
;
A
#
# COMPACT_ATOMS: atom_id res chain seq x y z
N MET A 1 -85.04 -98.05 -59.58
CA MET A 1 -83.82 -98.59 -60.24
C MET A 1 -82.62 -98.32 -59.32
N ASN A 2 -81.98 -99.39 -58.82
CA ASN A 2 -80.52 -99.59 -58.62
C ASN A 2 -79.61 -98.35 -58.45
N ARG A 3 -78.66 -98.24 -57.49
CA ARG A 3 -77.71 -99.25 -56.98
C ARG A 3 -76.90 -98.70 -55.77
N MET A 4 -76.22 -99.62 -55.09
CA MET A 4 -75.43 -99.59 -53.83
C MET A 4 -74.01 -98.93 -53.87
N ILE A 5 -73.53 -98.40 -52.70
CA ILE A 5 -72.20 -98.51 -51.98
C ILE A 5 -70.89 -98.05 -52.74
N PRO A 6 -69.71 -97.61 -52.16
CA PRO A 6 -69.11 -97.63 -50.78
C PRO A 6 -68.44 -96.31 -50.24
N PRO A 7 -67.75 -96.30 -49.06
CA PRO A 7 -67.31 -95.09 -48.34
C PRO A 7 -65.92 -94.57 -48.76
N THR A 8 -65.64 -93.28 -48.52
CA THR A 8 -64.33 -92.66 -48.72
C THR A 8 -63.65 -92.26 -47.40
N GLN A 9 -62.41 -92.69 -47.28
CA GLN A 9 -61.54 -92.69 -46.11
C GLN A 9 -61.08 -91.28 -45.67
N ALA A 10 -60.81 -91.15 -44.37
CA ALA A 10 -60.23 -89.96 -43.74
C ALA A 10 -58.85 -89.59 -44.32
N ARG A 11 -58.67 -88.32 -44.68
CA ARG A 11 -57.38 -87.73 -45.10
C ARG A 11 -56.41 -87.64 -43.91
N LYS A 12 -55.29 -88.37 -43.96
CA LYS A 12 -54.12 -88.14 -43.10
C LYS A 12 -53.41 -86.85 -43.51
N ARG A 13 -53.22 -85.92 -42.57
CA ARG A 13 -52.32 -84.76 -42.70
C ARG A 13 -50.87 -85.23 -42.63
N TYR A 14 -50.04 -84.79 -43.58
CA TYR A 14 -48.59 -84.99 -43.57
C TYR A 14 -47.94 -83.76 -42.94
N SER A 15 -47.30 -83.92 -41.78
CA SER A 15 -46.46 -82.90 -41.14
C SER A 15 -45.00 -83.33 -41.23
N PRO A 16 -44.12 -82.62 -41.93
CA PRO A 16 -42.72 -83.01 -42.03
C PRO A 16 -42.02 -82.74 -40.70
N GLN A 17 -41.62 -83.80 -40.00
CA GLN A 17 -40.73 -83.66 -38.84
C GLN A 17 -39.30 -83.40 -39.35
N LEU A 18 -38.86 -82.15 -39.28
CA LEU A 18 -37.46 -81.76 -39.42
C LEU A 18 -36.66 -82.42 -38.28
N LYS A 19 -35.93 -83.50 -38.60
CA LYS A 19 -34.92 -84.06 -37.69
C LYS A 19 -33.70 -83.14 -37.67
N LEU A 20 -33.66 -82.22 -36.71
CA LEU A 20 -32.44 -81.49 -36.37
C LEU A 20 -31.43 -82.47 -35.74
N GLU A 21 -30.21 -82.56 -36.30
CA GLU A 21 -29.13 -83.35 -35.73
C GLU A 21 -28.82 -82.87 -34.31
N ARG A 22 -28.98 -83.74 -33.31
CA ARG A 22 -28.86 -83.42 -31.88
C ARG A 22 -27.55 -82.71 -31.51
N TRP A 23 -26.46 -82.99 -32.23
CA TRP A 23 -25.16 -82.38 -31.99
C TRP A 23 -25.14 -80.88 -32.34
N ARG A 24 -25.87 -80.46 -33.38
CA ARG A 24 -25.94 -79.04 -33.79
C ARG A 24 -26.73 -78.21 -32.79
N VAL A 25 -27.81 -78.77 -32.24
CA VAL A 25 -28.61 -78.12 -31.18
C VAL A 25 -27.78 -77.95 -29.91
N TRP A 26 -27.04 -79.00 -29.50
CA TRP A 26 -26.13 -78.92 -28.36
C TRP A 26 -24.97 -77.96 -28.57
N PHE A 27 -24.41 -77.89 -29.78
CA PHE A 27 -23.34 -76.95 -30.11
C PHE A 27 -23.82 -75.49 -30.02
N VAL A 28 -25.00 -75.18 -30.57
CA VAL A 28 -25.59 -73.83 -30.50
C VAL A 28 -25.98 -73.47 -29.06
N MET A 29 -26.58 -74.41 -28.30
CA MET A 29 -26.90 -74.21 -26.88
C MET A 29 -25.63 -73.99 -26.03
N ALA A 30 -24.58 -74.77 -26.25
CA ALA A 30 -23.30 -74.58 -25.56
C ALA A 30 -22.66 -73.23 -25.93
N GLY A 31 -22.77 -72.81 -27.19
CA GLY A 31 -22.32 -71.49 -27.63
C GLY A 31 -23.08 -70.35 -26.95
N LEU A 32 -24.41 -70.45 -26.84
CA LEU A 32 -25.24 -69.46 -26.14
C LEU A 32 -24.98 -69.41 -24.64
N ILE A 33 -24.84 -70.58 -23.99
CA ILE A 33 -24.49 -70.66 -22.56
C ILE A 33 -23.09 -70.09 -22.32
N GLY A 34 -22.12 -70.42 -23.19
CA GLY A 34 -20.77 -69.85 -23.12
C GLY A 34 -20.79 -68.32 -23.24
N LEU A 35 -21.58 -67.78 -24.17
CA LEU A 35 -21.75 -66.33 -24.34
C LEU A 35 -22.38 -65.68 -23.09
N PHE A 36 -23.38 -66.34 -22.49
CA PHE A 36 -24.04 -65.86 -21.28
C PHE A 36 -23.09 -65.86 -20.07
N VAL A 37 -22.28 -66.91 -19.91
CA VAL A 37 -21.25 -66.99 -18.86
C VAL A 37 -20.17 -65.92 -19.06
N ILE A 38 -19.76 -65.64 -20.30
CA ILE A 38 -18.81 -64.55 -20.61
C ILE A 38 -19.40 -63.19 -20.23
N LEU A 39 -20.68 -62.94 -20.52
CA LEU A 39 -21.35 -61.70 -20.16
C LEU A 39 -21.52 -61.55 -18.64
N LEU A 40 -21.89 -62.61 -17.92
CA LEU A 40 -21.95 -62.62 -16.46
C LEU A 40 -20.57 -62.40 -15.83
N GLY A 41 -19.55 -63.08 -16.34
CA GLY A 41 -18.16 -62.90 -15.93
C GLY A 41 -17.67 -61.48 -16.19
N ARG A 42 -18.04 -60.89 -17.33
CA ARG A 42 -17.73 -59.49 -17.64
C ARG A 42 -18.46 -58.52 -16.72
N GLY A 43 -19.72 -58.79 -16.40
CA GLY A 43 -20.52 -58.02 -15.44
C GLY A 43 -19.90 -58.03 -14.05
N LEU A 44 -19.61 -59.22 -13.51
CA LEU A 44 -18.92 -59.38 -12.22
C LEU A 44 -17.53 -58.76 -12.23
N TRP A 45 -16.76 -58.88 -13.32
CA TRP A 45 -15.45 -58.25 -13.45
C TRP A 45 -15.54 -56.71 -13.40
N LEU A 46 -16.54 -56.13 -14.06
CA LEU A 46 -16.79 -54.68 -13.99
C LEU A 46 -17.23 -54.24 -12.60
N GLN A 47 -18.08 -55.04 -11.93
CA GLN A 47 -18.70 -54.69 -10.65
C GLN A 47 -17.84 -54.98 -9.42
N VAL A 48 -16.85 -55.88 -9.51
CA VAL A 48 -15.97 -56.26 -8.38
C VAL A 48 -14.56 -55.69 -8.51
N ILE A 49 -14.01 -55.60 -9.73
CA ILE A 49 -12.60 -55.18 -9.94
C ILE A 49 -12.51 -53.71 -10.38
N ASN A 50 -13.49 -53.21 -11.12
CA ASN A 50 -13.48 -51.85 -11.66
C ASN A 50 -14.38 -50.87 -10.91
N ASP A 51 -15.04 -51.26 -9.81
CA ASP A 51 -15.96 -50.36 -9.11
C ASP A 51 -15.22 -49.15 -8.54
N GLU A 52 -14.06 -49.34 -7.89
CA GLU A 52 -13.18 -48.25 -7.45
C GLU A 52 -12.63 -47.42 -8.63
N PHE A 53 -12.33 -48.05 -9.77
CA PHE A 53 -11.83 -47.35 -10.97
C PHE A 53 -12.92 -46.51 -11.66
N LEU A 54 -14.14 -47.02 -11.73
CA LEU A 54 -15.31 -46.37 -12.34
C LEU A 54 -15.90 -45.30 -11.42
N GLN A 55 -15.97 -45.55 -10.10
CA GLN A 55 -16.29 -44.54 -9.10
C GLN A 55 -15.20 -43.46 -9.08
N GLY A 56 -13.92 -43.80 -9.11
CA GLY A 56 -12.82 -42.84 -9.21
C GLY A 56 -12.88 -41.97 -10.48
N GLN A 57 -13.27 -42.54 -11.64
CA GLN A 57 -13.52 -41.75 -12.86
C GLN A 57 -14.80 -40.91 -12.78
N GLY A 58 -15.82 -41.37 -12.05
CA GLY A 58 -17.03 -40.60 -11.74
C GLY A 58 -16.72 -39.41 -10.84
N GLU A 59 -16.13 -39.67 -9.68
CA GLU A 59 -15.69 -38.68 -8.69
C GLU A 59 -14.71 -37.69 -9.29
N ALA A 60 -13.73 -38.11 -10.08
CA ALA A 60 -12.81 -37.18 -10.75
C ALA A 60 -13.51 -36.22 -11.73
N ARG A 61 -14.72 -36.56 -12.23
CA ARG A 61 -15.54 -35.66 -13.07
C ARG A 61 -16.38 -34.68 -12.26
N TYR A 62 -16.70 -34.99 -10.99
CA TYR A 62 -17.55 -34.18 -10.12
C TYR A 62 -16.80 -33.48 -8.97
N ALA A 63 -15.57 -33.90 -8.68
CA ALA A 63 -14.70 -33.31 -7.68
C ALA A 63 -14.22 -31.93 -8.14
N ARG A 64 -14.51 -30.92 -7.33
CA ARG A 64 -13.98 -29.56 -7.51
C ARG A 64 -13.13 -29.21 -6.31
N THR A 65 -11.89 -28.78 -6.56
CA THR A 65 -11.07 -28.17 -5.54
C THR A 65 -11.52 -26.72 -5.32
N LEU A 66 -12.10 -26.45 -4.15
CA LEU A 66 -12.38 -25.11 -3.68
C LEU A 66 -11.16 -24.57 -2.96
N ARG A 67 -10.83 -23.30 -3.23
CA ARG A 67 -9.75 -22.60 -2.53
C ARG A 67 -10.28 -22.07 -1.19
N LEU A 68 -9.57 -22.38 -0.12
CA LEU A 68 -9.81 -21.79 1.20
C LEU A 68 -8.89 -20.59 1.34
N GLU A 69 -9.46 -19.39 1.30
CA GLU A 69 -8.68 -18.15 1.45
C GLU A 69 -8.14 -18.03 2.89
N ALA A 70 -6.87 -17.65 3.02
CA ALA A 70 -6.24 -17.39 4.30
C ALA A 70 -6.58 -15.98 4.79
N ASN A 71 -6.62 -15.78 6.12
CA ASN A 71 -6.74 -14.44 6.64
C ASN A 71 -5.45 -13.68 6.40
N ARG A 72 -5.58 -12.51 5.78
CA ARG A 72 -4.44 -11.61 5.66
C ARG A 72 -4.08 -11.05 7.04
N GLY A 73 -2.80 -11.11 7.40
CA GLY A 73 -2.26 -10.70 8.69
C GLY A 73 -2.62 -9.24 9.05
N MET A 74 -2.79 -8.97 10.34
CA MET A 74 -3.16 -7.64 10.81
C MET A 74 -1.97 -6.68 10.73
N ILE A 75 -2.21 -5.41 10.41
CA ILE A 75 -1.21 -4.35 10.63
C ILE A 75 -1.66 -3.56 11.85
N THR A 76 -0.77 -3.40 12.83
CA THR A 76 -1.05 -2.69 14.10
C THR A 76 -0.06 -1.55 14.31
N ASP A 77 -0.46 -0.55 15.11
CA ASP A 77 0.46 0.47 15.61
C ASP A 77 1.40 -0.12 16.70
N ARG A 78 2.32 0.69 17.22
CA ARG A 78 3.28 0.23 18.24
C ARG A 78 2.63 -0.23 19.55
N ASN A 79 1.38 0.16 19.80
CA ASN A 79 0.61 -0.13 21.00
C ASN A 79 -0.42 -1.26 20.77
N GLY A 80 -0.48 -1.85 19.57
CA GLY A 80 -1.39 -2.94 19.22
C GLY A 80 -2.72 -2.48 18.61
N GLU A 81 -2.90 -1.19 18.34
CA GLU A 81 -4.13 -0.67 17.74
C GLU A 81 -4.22 -1.08 16.27
N PRO A 82 -5.37 -1.60 15.79
CA PRO A 82 -5.50 -2.08 14.42
C PRO A 82 -5.49 -0.94 13.40
N LEU A 83 -4.60 -1.03 12.42
CA LEU A 83 -4.46 -0.10 11.30
C LEU A 83 -4.98 -0.69 9.97
N ALA A 84 -4.89 -2.02 9.83
CA ALA A 84 -5.50 -2.76 8.73
C ALA A 84 -5.92 -4.15 9.20
N ILE A 85 -7.20 -4.49 8.96
CA ILE A 85 -7.82 -5.74 9.39
C ILE A 85 -8.53 -6.43 8.23
N SER A 86 -8.58 -7.75 8.29
CA SER A 86 -9.32 -8.57 7.34
C SER A 86 -10.74 -8.78 7.85
N THR A 87 -11.72 -8.29 7.10
CA THR A 87 -13.15 -8.38 7.45
C THR A 87 -13.83 -9.45 6.59
N PRO A 88 -14.65 -10.34 7.19
CA PRO A 88 -15.36 -11.36 6.43
C PRO A 88 -16.43 -10.70 5.55
N VAL A 89 -16.43 -11.06 4.28
CA VAL A 89 -17.40 -10.61 3.27
C VAL A 89 -17.87 -11.81 2.47
N GLN A 90 -18.93 -11.61 1.70
CA GLN A 90 -19.45 -12.64 0.80
C GLN A 90 -19.40 -12.11 -0.63
N SER A 91 -19.09 -12.98 -1.57
CA SER A 91 -19.18 -12.69 -3.00
C SER A 91 -20.20 -13.60 -3.64
N ILE A 92 -21.05 -13.04 -4.47
CA ILE A 92 -22.07 -13.78 -5.20
C ILE A 92 -21.55 -14.04 -6.61
N TRP A 93 -21.57 -15.31 -6.99
CA TRP A 93 -21.26 -15.78 -8.33
C TRP A 93 -22.40 -16.62 -8.86
N ALA A 94 -22.43 -16.78 -10.18
CA ALA A 94 -23.39 -17.66 -10.84
C ALA A 94 -22.68 -18.59 -11.81
N SER A 95 -23.37 -19.66 -12.17
CA SER A 95 -22.96 -20.55 -13.25
C SER A 95 -23.87 -20.34 -14.48
N PRO A 96 -23.49 -19.46 -15.42
CA PRO A 96 -24.27 -19.16 -16.63
C PRO A 96 -24.69 -20.37 -17.45
N ARG A 97 -23.84 -21.41 -17.47
CA ARG A 97 -24.16 -22.67 -18.14
C ARG A 97 -25.36 -23.39 -17.53
N SER A 98 -25.57 -23.24 -16.23
CA SER A 98 -26.70 -23.83 -15.50
C SER A 98 -27.97 -22.98 -15.53
N ILE A 99 -27.98 -21.85 -16.24
CA ILE A 99 -29.10 -20.89 -16.24
C ILE A 99 -29.54 -20.60 -17.68
N ALA A 100 -30.83 -20.71 -17.95
CA ALA A 100 -31.49 -20.30 -19.18
C ALA A 100 -32.39 -19.11 -18.90
N LEU A 101 -32.12 -17.96 -19.51
CA LEU A 101 -32.98 -16.78 -19.37
C LEU A 101 -34.25 -16.95 -20.20
N LEU A 102 -35.41 -16.77 -19.57
CA LEU A 102 -36.71 -16.83 -20.24
C LEU A 102 -37.04 -15.49 -20.93
N PRO A 103 -37.79 -15.51 -22.04
CA PRO A 103 -38.40 -14.33 -22.65
C PRO A 103 -39.30 -13.55 -21.69
N ALA A 104 -39.59 -12.29 -22.04
CA ALA A 104 -40.44 -11.43 -21.24
C ALA A 104 -41.87 -12.00 -21.12
N GLY A 105 -42.39 -12.08 -19.90
CA GLY A 105 -43.73 -12.62 -19.60
C GLY A 105 -43.78 -14.15 -19.36
N GLU A 106 -42.66 -14.86 -19.55
CA GLU A 106 -42.58 -16.29 -19.25
C GLU A 106 -42.05 -16.53 -17.82
N THR A 107 -42.71 -17.44 -17.09
CA THR A 107 -42.31 -17.89 -15.76
C THR A 107 -41.89 -19.35 -15.79
N ARG A 108 -41.04 -19.76 -14.83
CA ARG A 108 -40.68 -21.18 -14.67
C ARG A 108 -41.96 -22.03 -14.50
N PRO A 109 -42.13 -23.12 -15.27
CA PRO A 109 -43.27 -24.02 -15.11
C PRO A 109 -43.36 -24.56 -13.68
N SER A 110 -44.57 -24.59 -13.12
CA SER A 110 -44.82 -25.16 -11.79
C SER A 110 -44.47 -26.65 -11.80
N GLY A 111 -43.45 -27.06 -11.05
CA GLY A 111 -42.95 -28.44 -11.01
C GLY A 111 -41.84 -28.77 -12.01
N TRP A 112 -41.17 -27.78 -12.60
CA TRP A 112 -40.00 -28.01 -13.45
C TRP A 112 -38.91 -28.79 -12.71
N GLU A 113 -38.48 -29.91 -13.29
CA GLU A 113 -37.30 -30.66 -12.90
C GLU A 113 -36.37 -30.84 -14.12
N PRO A 114 -35.04 -30.83 -13.94
CA PRO A 114 -34.11 -31.07 -15.04
C PRO A 114 -34.20 -32.54 -15.51
N ASP A 115 -34.27 -32.75 -16.83
CA ASP A 115 -34.25 -34.10 -17.42
C ASP A 115 -32.83 -34.71 -17.34
N ASN A 116 -31.78 -33.88 -17.36
CA ASN A 116 -30.39 -34.27 -17.21
C ASN A 116 -29.52 -33.22 -16.46
N ASP A 117 -28.33 -33.65 -16.00
CA ASP A 117 -27.35 -32.86 -15.21
C ASP A 117 -26.81 -31.59 -15.91
N LYS A 118 -27.10 -31.43 -17.20
CA LYS A 118 -26.64 -30.30 -18.01
C LYS A 118 -27.78 -29.37 -18.41
N ASP A 119 -29.02 -29.66 -18.02
CA ASP A 119 -30.15 -28.84 -18.37
C ASP A 119 -30.11 -27.53 -17.60
N PRO A 120 -30.09 -26.38 -18.31
CA PRO A 120 -30.04 -25.09 -17.67
C PRO A 120 -31.40 -24.77 -17.02
N VAL A 121 -31.36 -24.27 -15.80
CA VAL A 121 -32.54 -23.86 -15.05
C VAL A 121 -33.16 -22.62 -15.70
N PRO A 122 -34.45 -22.65 -16.10
CA PRO A 122 -35.12 -21.50 -16.63
C PRO A 122 -35.32 -20.42 -15.54
N LEU A 123 -34.89 -19.20 -15.83
CA LEU A 123 -34.93 -18.05 -14.95
C LEU A 123 -35.75 -16.92 -15.59
N SER A 124 -36.83 -16.52 -14.92
CA SER A 124 -37.74 -15.46 -15.37
C SER A 124 -37.12 -14.08 -15.23
N GLN A 125 -37.62 -13.10 -15.99
CA GLN A 125 -37.15 -11.71 -15.86
C GLN A 125 -37.45 -11.12 -14.48
N GLU A 126 -38.52 -11.55 -13.81
CA GLU A 126 -38.85 -11.12 -12.44
C GLU A 126 -37.84 -11.64 -11.41
N GLU A 127 -37.40 -12.89 -11.54
CA GLU A 127 -36.34 -13.45 -10.71
C GLU A 127 -35.01 -12.73 -10.96
N VAL A 128 -34.67 -12.41 -12.21
CA VAL A 128 -33.47 -11.63 -12.55
C VAL A 128 -33.57 -10.20 -11.99
N ALA A 129 -34.75 -9.57 -12.06
CA ALA A 129 -34.98 -8.24 -11.50
C ALA A 129 -34.84 -8.24 -9.97
N SER A 130 -35.38 -9.27 -9.31
CA SER A 130 -35.24 -9.47 -7.86
C SER A 130 -33.79 -9.70 -7.46
N LEU A 131 -33.07 -10.53 -8.23
CA LEU A 131 -31.64 -10.76 -8.06
C LEU A 131 -30.84 -9.47 -8.24
N ALA A 132 -31.08 -8.72 -9.30
CA ALA A 132 -30.40 -7.46 -9.58
C ALA A 132 -30.65 -6.41 -8.49
N LYS A 133 -31.89 -6.32 -7.99
CA LYS A 133 -32.28 -5.46 -6.87
C LYS A 133 -31.55 -5.85 -5.58
N ALA A 134 -31.55 -7.13 -5.23
CA ALA A 134 -30.85 -7.63 -4.04
C ALA A 134 -29.32 -7.49 -4.15
N LEU A 135 -28.77 -7.66 -5.35
CA LEU A 135 -27.38 -7.41 -5.66
C LEU A 135 -27.05 -5.91 -5.74
N GLY A 136 -28.02 -4.99 -5.78
CA GLY A 136 -27.82 -3.56 -5.96
C GLY A 136 -27.03 -3.21 -7.24
N VAL A 137 -27.31 -3.91 -8.35
CA VAL A 137 -26.72 -3.67 -9.68
C VAL A 137 -27.82 -3.54 -10.74
N PRO A 138 -27.59 -2.84 -11.86
CA PRO A 138 -28.57 -2.78 -12.94
C PRO A 138 -28.93 -4.16 -13.49
N VAL A 139 -30.22 -4.36 -13.82
CA VAL A 139 -30.73 -5.62 -14.42
C VAL A 139 -29.94 -5.99 -15.68
N ALA A 140 -29.63 -4.99 -16.51
CA ALA A 140 -28.87 -5.16 -17.74
C ALA A 140 -27.48 -5.76 -17.50
N ASP A 141 -26.80 -5.41 -16.40
CA ASP A 141 -25.48 -5.94 -16.07
C ASP A 141 -25.54 -7.42 -15.65
N VAL A 142 -26.60 -7.80 -14.93
CA VAL A 142 -26.83 -9.20 -14.54
C VAL A 142 -27.13 -10.05 -15.77
N VAL A 143 -28.06 -9.60 -16.62
CA VAL A 143 -28.40 -10.28 -17.89
C VAL A 143 -27.16 -10.45 -18.77
N LYS A 144 -26.35 -9.39 -18.90
CA LYS A 144 -25.08 -9.44 -19.63
C LYS A 144 -24.13 -10.49 -19.05
N LYS A 145 -23.87 -10.46 -17.75
CA LYS A 145 -22.98 -11.43 -17.09
C LYS A 145 -23.45 -12.89 -17.19
N LEU A 146 -24.77 -13.11 -17.21
CA LEU A 146 -25.37 -14.44 -17.36
C LEU A 146 -25.44 -14.91 -18.83
N SER A 147 -25.36 -14.00 -19.80
CA SER A 147 -25.44 -14.33 -21.22
C SER A 147 -24.08 -14.31 -21.94
N ASP A 148 -23.05 -13.76 -21.30
CA ASP A 148 -21.72 -13.61 -21.88
C ASP A 148 -21.11 -14.97 -22.29
N PRO A 149 -20.75 -15.16 -23.57
CA PRO A 149 -20.20 -16.42 -24.04
C PRO A 149 -18.72 -16.57 -23.65
N ARG A 150 -18.28 -17.83 -23.54
CA ARG A 150 -16.89 -18.22 -23.28
C ARG A 150 -16.02 -17.85 -24.48
N LYS A 151 -14.87 -17.23 -24.22
CA LYS A 151 -13.89 -16.83 -25.25
C LYS A 151 -12.57 -17.56 -25.06
N ASN A 152 -11.86 -17.85 -26.15
CA ASN A 152 -10.50 -18.39 -26.12
C ASN A 152 -9.46 -17.26 -25.87
N ASN A 153 -8.18 -17.62 -25.77
CA ASN A 153 -7.08 -16.65 -25.52
C ASN A 153 -6.95 -15.58 -26.62
N LYS A 154 -7.54 -15.78 -27.80
CA LYS A 154 -7.57 -14.83 -28.92
C LYS A 154 -8.85 -13.97 -28.93
N GLY A 155 -9.76 -14.17 -27.97
CA GLY A 155 -11.02 -13.42 -27.87
C GLY A 155 -12.18 -13.99 -28.70
N GLU A 156 -11.98 -15.13 -29.38
CA GLU A 156 -13.00 -15.76 -30.22
C GLU A 156 -13.98 -16.57 -29.36
N VAL A 157 -15.27 -16.55 -29.73
CA VAL A 157 -16.32 -17.29 -29.02
C VAL A 157 -16.17 -18.79 -29.23
N ILE A 158 -16.14 -19.53 -28.14
CA ILE A 158 -16.09 -20.99 -28.15
C ILE A 158 -17.51 -21.49 -28.38
N GLN A 159 -17.71 -22.31 -29.41
CA GLN A 159 -18.98 -22.99 -29.66
C GLN A 159 -19.07 -24.27 -28.82
N ASP A 160 -20.27 -24.61 -28.38
CA ASP A 160 -20.57 -25.91 -27.80
C ASP A 160 -20.74 -26.99 -28.90
N LYS A 161 -21.10 -28.20 -28.48
CA LYS A 161 -21.25 -29.35 -29.40
C LYS A 161 -22.37 -29.15 -30.43
N ASP A 162 -23.28 -28.21 -30.19
CA ASP A 162 -24.45 -27.92 -31.00
C ASP A 162 -24.27 -26.65 -31.86
N GLY A 163 -23.05 -26.11 -31.91
CA GLY A 163 -22.71 -24.91 -32.68
C GLY A 163 -23.18 -23.60 -32.03
N LYS A 164 -23.72 -23.64 -30.80
CA LYS A 164 -24.18 -22.46 -30.06
C LYS A 164 -23.02 -21.86 -29.25
N PRO A 165 -23.06 -20.56 -28.90
CA PRO A 165 -22.07 -19.97 -28.01
C PRO A 165 -22.03 -20.67 -26.64
N SER A 166 -20.91 -21.29 -26.31
CA SER A 166 -20.72 -21.94 -25.02
C SER A 166 -20.69 -20.91 -23.90
N ARG A 167 -21.37 -21.18 -22.77
CA ARG A 167 -21.38 -20.30 -21.59
C ARG A 167 -20.37 -20.76 -20.54
N PRO A 168 -19.79 -19.84 -19.76
CA PRO A 168 -18.85 -20.20 -18.70
C PRO A 168 -19.57 -20.90 -17.53
N ASP A 169 -18.83 -21.75 -16.82
CA ASP A 169 -19.32 -22.40 -15.59
C ASP A 169 -19.31 -21.44 -14.38
N PHE A 170 -18.70 -20.26 -14.52
CA PHE A 170 -18.46 -19.30 -13.43
C PHE A 170 -18.49 -17.85 -13.94
N THR A 171 -19.23 -16.98 -13.25
CA THR A 171 -19.19 -15.52 -13.42
C THR A 171 -19.45 -14.80 -12.10
N TRP A 172 -18.72 -13.72 -11.82
CA TRP A 172 -18.94 -12.91 -10.63
C TRP A 172 -20.15 -11.98 -10.82
N LEU A 173 -21.22 -12.18 -10.07
CA LEU A 173 -22.36 -11.26 -10.06
C LEU A 173 -22.03 -10.00 -9.26
N ARG A 174 -21.52 -10.15 -8.03
CA ARG A 174 -21.04 -9.05 -7.19
C ARG A 174 -20.03 -9.56 -6.17
N ARG A 175 -18.92 -8.85 -5.99
CA ARG A 175 -17.84 -9.25 -5.07
C ARG A 175 -17.78 -8.41 -3.80
N GLN A 176 -17.41 -9.07 -2.70
CA GLN A 176 -17.18 -8.49 -1.38
C GLN A 176 -18.36 -7.61 -0.90
N MET A 177 -19.56 -8.17 -0.93
CA MET A 177 -20.74 -7.58 -0.31
C MET A 177 -20.80 -7.89 1.19
N ASN A 178 -21.58 -7.10 1.92
CA ASN A 178 -21.86 -7.34 3.32
C ASN A 178 -22.49 -8.75 3.48
N PRO A 179 -22.03 -9.56 4.46
CA PRO A 179 -22.63 -10.87 4.72
C PRO A 179 -24.15 -10.88 4.87
N GLN A 180 -24.75 -9.82 5.43
CA GLN A 180 -26.20 -9.74 5.57
C GLN A 180 -26.92 -9.54 4.22
N ASP A 181 -26.38 -8.70 3.34
CA ASP A 181 -26.93 -8.51 2.00
C ASP A 181 -26.80 -9.80 1.17
N ALA A 182 -25.69 -10.52 1.33
CA ALA A 182 -25.49 -11.82 0.69
C ALA A 182 -26.51 -12.86 1.16
N LYS A 183 -26.84 -12.89 2.45
CA LYS A 183 -27.91 -13.75 2.97
C LYS A 183 -29.25 -13.43 2.32
N ASN A 184 -29.57 -12.14 2.14
CA ASN A 184 -30.80 -11.73 1.47
C ASN A 184 -30.83 -12.18 -0.01
N VAL A 185 -29.69 -12.11 -0.71
CA VAL A 185 -29.56 -12.64 -2.08
C VAL A 185 -29.75 -14.15 -2.11
N MET A 186 -29.11 -14.88 -1.20
CA MET A 186 -29.23 -16.34 -1.14
C MET A 186 -30.63 -16.80 -0.71
N ALA A 187 -31.34 -16.00 0.09
CA ALA A 187 -32.72 -16.28 0.48
C ALA A 187 -33.73 -16.25 -0.69
N LEU A 188 -33.35 -15.67 -1.85
CA LEU A 188 -34.14 -15.77 -3.07
C LEU A 188 -34.17 -17.21 -3.64
N ASN A 189 -33.28 -18.10 -3.18
CA ASN A 189 -33.19 -19.51 -3.60
C ASN A 189 -33.11 -19.68 -5.14
N ILE A 190 -32.46 -18.75 -5.82
CA ILE A 190 -32.31 -18.79 -7.28
C ILE A 190 -31.28 -19.88 -7.64
N PRO A 191 -31.66 -20.93 -8.38
CA PRO A 191 -30.73 -21.98 -8.78
C PRO A 191 -29.60 -21.43 -9.66
N GLY A 192 -28.39 -22.00 -9.50
CA GLY A 192 -27.21 -21.55 -10.24
C GLY A 192 -26.56 -20.27 -9.71
N VAL A 193 -27.08 -19.68 -8.63
CA VAL A 193 -26.47 -18.58 -7.88
C VAL A 193 -25.90 -19.09 -6.56
N TYR A 194 -24.68 -18.69 -6.24
CA TYR A 194 -23.94 -19.19 -5.09
C TYR A 194 -23.21 -18.06 -4.36
N ALA A 195 -22.99 -18.25 -3.06
CA ALA A 195 -22.15 -17.39 -2.25
C ALA A 195 -20.78 -18.03 -2.04
N GLN A 196 -19.74 -17.20 -2.02
CA GLN A 196 -18.39 -17.58 -1.63
C GLN A 196 -17.91 -16.64 -0.52
N ALA A 197 -17.42 -17.22 0.58
CA ALA A 197 -16.76 -16.46 1.63
C ALA A 197 -15.44 -15.90 1.11
N GLU A 198 -15.25 -14.60 1.30
CA GLU A 198 -14.02 -13.88 0.99
C GLU A 198 -13.65 -12.96 2.15
N TYR A 199 -12.46 -12.39 2.10
CA TYR A 199 -12.05 -11.35 3.02
C TYR A 199 -11.83 -10.04 2.27
N ARG A 200 -12.25 -8.96 2.90
CA ARG A 200 -11.97 -7.60 2.44
C ARG A 200 -11.09 -6.90 3.46
N ARG A 201 -10.09 -6.18 2.97
CA ARG A 201 -9.26 -5.34 3.82
C ARG A 201 -10.01 -4.08 4.22
N TYR A 202 -10.01 -3.79 5.52
CA TYR A 202 -10.60 -2.60 6.13
C TYR A 202 -9.52 -1.84 6.91
N TYR A 203 -9.55 -0.51 6.84
CA TYR A 203 -8.54 0.38 7.40
C TYR A 203 -9.19 1.33 8.41
N PRO A 204 -9.21 1.01 9.71
CA PRO A 204 -9.90 1.81 10.73
C PRO A 204 -9.38 3.25 10.82
N ALA A 205 -8.07 3.46 10.62
CA ALA A 205 -7.44 4.77 10.69
C ALA A 205 -7.64 5.63 9.42
N GLY A 206 -8.29 5.10 8.37
CA GLY A 206 -8.64 5.84 7.17
C GLY A 206 -7.47 6.62 6.54
N GLU A 207 -7.71 7.88 6.24
CA GLU A 207 -6.76 8.77 5.53
C GLU A 207 -5.50 9.11 6.32
N ILE A 208 -5.53 9.01 7.64
CA ILE A 208 -4.41 9.37 8.53
C ILE A 208 -3.21 8.42 8.32
N MET A 209 -3.49 7.18 7.92
CA MET A 209 -2.49 6.10 7.76
C MET A 209 -2.35 5.61 6.32
N ALA A 210 -3.13 6.15 5.39
CA ALA A 210 -3.33 5.59 4.05
C ALA A 210 -2.02 5.42 3.26
N GLN A 211 -1.10 6.38 3.35
CA GLN A 211 0.16 6.33 2.60
C GLN A 211 1.24 5.49 3.26
N ILE A 212 1.12 5.18 4.57
CA ILE A 212 2.01 4.23 5.25
C ILE A 212 1.51 2.82 5.00
N VAL A 213 0.26 2.56 5.36
CA VAL A 213 -0.36 1.23 5.27
C VAL A 213 -0.55 0.84 3.80
N GLY A 214 -1.03 1.75 2.97
CA GLY A 214 -1.40 1.47 1.59
C GLY A 214 -2.79 0.85 1.48
N TYR A 215 -3.00 0.10 0.40
CA TYR A 215 -4.24 -0.65 0.21
C TYR A 215 -4.03 -1.95 -0.58
N THR A 216 -5.05 -2.80 -0.61
CA THR A 216 -5.10 -4.04 -1.40
C THR A 216 -6.08 -3.91 -2.56
N ASN A 217 -5.88 -4.69 -3.61
CA ASN A 217 -6.88 -4.84 -4.67
C ASN A 217 -8.07 -5.72 -4.21
N ILE A 218 -9.01 -5.98 -5.13
CA ILE A 218 -10.19 -6.82 -4.87
C ILE A 218 -9.84 -8.28 -4.57
N ASP A 219 -8.64 -8.73 -4.93
CA ASP A 219 -8.13 -10.09 -4.67
C ASP A 219 -7.26 -10.15 -3.42
N GLY A 220 -7.24 -9.09 -2.60
CA GLY A 220 -6.49 -9.06 -1.34
C GLY A 220 -4.97 -8.94 -1.49
N ARG A 221 -4.46 -8.65 -2.69
CA ARG A 221 -3.04 -8.40 -2.94
C ARG A 221 -2.68 -6.96 -2.66
N GLY A 222 -1.59 -6.73 -1.93
CA GLY A 222 -1.06 -5.39 -1.67
C GLY A 222 -0.76 -4.62 -2.95
N GLN A 223 -1.11 -3.34 -2.99
CA GLN A 223 -0.93 -2.47 -4.16
C GLN A 223 -0.05 -1.26 -3.87
N GLU A 224 -0.07 -0.77 -2.64
CA GLU A 224 0.69 0.39 -2.19
C GLU A 224 1.19 0.16 -0.76
N GLY A 225 2.10 1.01 -0.31
CA GLY A 225 2.52 1.08 1.09
C GLY A 225 3.07 -0.24 1.65
N LEU A 226 2.85 -0.47 2.95
CA LEU A 226 3.25 -1.69 3.63
C LEU A 226 2.44 -2.91 3.21
N GLU A 227 1.20 -2.72 2.75
CA GLU A 227 0.42 -3.80 2.13
C GLU A 227 1.18 -4.39 0.93
N LEU A 228 1.80 -3.56 0.08
CA LEU A 228 2.68 -4.01 -1.01
C LEU A 228 4.03 -4.50 -0.50
N ALA A 229 4.69 -3.72 0.37
CA ALA A 229 6.06 -4.00 0.83
C ALA A 229 6.17 -5.36 1.54
N ARG A 230 5.12 -5.74 2.28
CA ARG A 230 5.06 -6.94 3.11
C ARG A 230 3.98 -7.92 2.63
N ASP A 231 3.59 -7.85 1.35
CA ASP A 231 2.49 -8.66 0.81
C ASP A 231 2.69 -10.16 1.08
N LYS A 232 3.92 -10.68 0.88
CA LYS A 232 4.26 -12.08 1.14
C LYS A 232 4.09 -12.50 2.60
N LEU A 233 4.41 -11.61 3.54
CA LEU A 233 4.29 -11.87 4.98
C LEU A 233 2.83 -11.78 5.42
N LEU A 234 2.10 -10.81 4.86
CA LEU A 234 0.71 -10.52 5.21
C LEU A 234 -0.28 -11.50 4.55
N SER A 235 -0.02 -12.03 3.36
CA SER A 235 -1.00 -12.81 2.59
C SER A 235 -1.31 -14.20 3.16
N GLY A 236 -0.40 -14.76 3.96
CA GLY A 236 -0.46 -16.16 4.38
C GLY A 236 -0.36 -17.13 3.20
N GLN A 237 -0.87 -18.36 3.39
CA GLN A 237 -0.92 -19.42 2.40
C GLN A 237 -2.33 -19.97 2.30
N THR A 238 -2.92 -19.96 1.11
CA THR A 238 -4.29 -20.46 0.91
C THR A 238 -4.36 -21.98 1.01
N GLY A 239 -5.40 -22.46 1.65
CA GLY A 239 -5.73 -23.87 1.73
C GLY A 239 -6.56 -24.34 0.55
N SER A 240 -6.96 -25.61 0.57
CA SER A 240 -7.84 -26.20 -0.41
C SER A 240 -8.72 -27.27 0.22
N ARG A 241 -9.92 -27.44 -0.36
CA ARG A 241 -10.85 -28.50 0.01
C ARG A 241 -11.48 -29.06 -1.25
N THR A 242 -11.50 -30.38 -1.38
CA THR A 242 -12.14 -31.04 -2.52
C THR A 242 -13.58 -31.38 -2.14
N VAL A 243 -14.54 -30.93 -2.96
CA VAL A 243 -15.97 -31.18 -2.75
C VAL A 243 -16.57 -31.87 -3.97
N ILE A 244 -17.54 -32.75 -3.75
CA ILE A 244 -18.39 -33.34 -4.79
C ILE A 244 -19.68 -32.54 -4.87
N ARG A 245 -20.09 -32.17 -6.08
CA ARG A 245 -21.35 -31.46 -6.35
C ARG A 245 -22.40 -32.38 -6.98
N ASP A 246 -23.67 -32.18 -6.64
CA ASP A 246 -24.80 -32.86 -7.30
C ASP A 246 -25.10 -32.26 -8.67
N ARG A 247 -26.12 -32.86 -9.31
CA ARG A 247 -26.71 -32.51 -10.61
C ARG A 247 -27.26 -31.07 -10.67
N ARG A 248 -27.51 -30.44 -9.52
CA ARG A 248 -28.05 -29.07 -9.38
C ARG A 248 -26.96 -28.07 -8.93
N GLY A 249 -25.74 -28.55 -8.71
CA GLY A 249 -24.57 -27.78 -8.31
C GLY A 249 -24.41 -27.55 -6.79
N TYR A 250 -25.26 -28.18 -5.97
CA TYR A 250 -25.11 -28.17 -4.50
C TYR A 250 -23.97 -29.10 -4.08
N ILE A 251 -23.30 -28.78 -2.98
CA ILE A 251 -22.24 -29.61 -2.41
C ILE A 251 -22.90 -30.78 -1.67
N VAL A 252 -22.60 -32.01 -2.07
CA VAL A 252 -23.21 -33.25 -1.54
C VAL A 252 -22.30 -33.93 -0.53
N GLU A 253 -21.00 -33.90 -0.81
CA GLU A 253 -20.01 -34.64 -0.04
C GLU A 253 -18.68 -33.91 -0.03
N ASP A 254 -18.07 -33.83 1.15
CA ASP A 254 -16.74 -33.30 1.34
C ASP A 254 -15.74 -34.46 1.35
N ILE A 255 -14.88 -34.53 0.33
CA ILE A 255 -13.79 -35.52 0.31
C ILE A 255 -12.78 -35.13 1.40
N SER A 256 -12.28 -36.13 2.13
CA SER A 256 -11.48 -35.98 3.37
C SER A 256 -10.17 -35.18 3.27
N THR A 257 -9.71 -34.82 2.08
CA THR A 257 -8.46 -34.06 1.90
C THR A 257 -8.70 -32.55 2.00
N ILE A 258 -8.72 -32.03 3.23
CA ILE A 258 -8.71 -30.59 3.52
C ILE A 258 -7.28 -30.17 3.84
N ILE A 259 -6.72 -29.28 3.03
CA ILE A 259 -5.49 -28.55 3.39
C ILE A 259 -5.93 -27.23 4.03
N PRO A 260 -5.78 -27.04 5.35
CA PRO A 260 -6.21 -25.82 6.01
C PRO A 260 -5.36 -24.62 5.53
N PRO A 261 -5.96 -23.43 5.35
CA PRO A 261 -5.19 -22.22 5.09
C PRO A 261 -4.30 -21.87 6.29
N LYS A 262 -3.16 -21.25 6.00
CA LYS A 262 -2.29 -20.62 7.01
C LYS A 262 -2.45 -19.12 6.91
N ASP A 263 -2.91 -18.50 7.99
CA ASP A 263 -3.08 -17.06 8.05
C ASP A 263 -1.74 -16.31 7.94
N GLY A 264 -1.80 -15.08 7.46
CA GLY A 264 -0.65 -14.20 7.39
C GLY A 264 -0.22 -13.66 8.75
N GLU A 265 1.04 -13.26 8.84
CA GLU A 265 1.63 -12.79 10.09
C GLU A 265 1.20 -11.36 10.42
N THR A 266 1.07 -11.07 11.72
CA THR A 266 0.76 -9.72 12.19
C THR A 266 2.01 -8.84 12.13
N LEU A 267 1.87 -7.65 11.55
CA LEU A 267 2.93 -6.65 11.44
C LEU A 267 2.69 -5.51 12.42
N ALA A 268 3.58 -5.35 13.41
CA ALA A 268 3.56 -4.24 14.35
C ALA A 268 4.45 -3.09 13.86
N LEU A 269 3.85 -1.92 13.62
CA LEU A 269 4.56 -0.72 13.18
C LEU A 269 5.22 -0.01 14.36
N SER A 270 6.27 0.76 14.08
CA SER A 270 6.87 1.66 15.07
C SER A 270 6.04 2.93 15.31
N ILE A 271 5.09 3.21 14.40
CA ILE A 271 4.17 4.35 14.43
C ILE A 271 3.30 4.30 15.69
N ASP A 272 3.17 5.44 16.36
CA ASP A 272 2.14 5.64 17.39
C ASP A 272 0.93 6.32 16.75
N ARG A 273 -0.25 5.67 16.79
CA ARG A 273 -1.46 6.20 16.15
C ARG A 273 -1.83 7.61 16.65
N ARG A 274 -1.54 7.93 17.92
CA ARG A 274 -1.86 9.24 18.52
C ARG A 274 -0.93 10.33 18.00
N ILE A 275 0.37 10.02 17.90
CA ILE A 275 1.38 10.94 17.33
C ILE A 275 1.10 11.14 15.83
N GLN A 276 0.77 10.07 15.10
CA GLN A 276 0.39 10.14 13.69
C GLN A 276 -0.82 11.06 13.47
N TYR A 277 -1.88 10.90 14.28
CA TYR A 277 -3.07 11.75 14.17
C TYR A 277 -2.73 13.22 14.41
N LEU A 278 -1.95 13.51 15.46
CA LEU A 278 -1.50 14.88 15.75
C LEU A 278 -0.68 15.45 14.57
N ALA A 279 0.28 14.70 14.06
CA ALA A 279 1.12 15.10 12.94
C ALA A 279 0.29 15.36 11.66
N TYR A 280 -0.66 14.47 11.35
CA TYR A 280 -1.56 14.62 10.21
C TYR A 280 -2.45 15.87 10.35
N ARG A 281 -3.05 16.08 11.53
CA ARG A 281 -3.93 17.22 11.80
C ARG A 281 -3.21 18.55 11.63
N GLU A 282 -2.05 18.72 12.27
CA GLU A 282 -1.29 19.97 12.20
C GLU A 282 -0.72 20.23 10.80
N LEU A 283 -0.26 19.19 10.11
CA LEU A 283 0.19 19.30 8.73
C LEU A 283 -0.95 19.71 7.80
N ASN A 284 -2.11 19.05 7.90
CA ASN A 284 -3.25 19.35 7.04
C ASN A 284 -3.80 20.76 7.27
N LYS A 285 -3.79 21.21 8.54
CA LYS A 285 -4.08 22.60 8.90
C LYS A 285 -3.13 23.56 8.19
N ALA A 286 -1.81 23.36 8.30
CA ALA A 286 -0.85 24.25 7.65
C ALA A 286 -0.96 24.25 6.11
N VAL A 287 -1.16 23.09 5.49
CA VAL A 287 -1.37 23.01 4.03
C VAL A 287 -2.62 23.80 3.61
N THR A 288 -3.69 23.74 4.40
CA THR A 288 -4.92 24.51 4.15
C THR A 288 -4.71 26.00 4.40
N ASP A 289 -4.18 26.37 5.56
CA ASP A 289 -3.96 27.76 5.99
C ASP A 289 -3.05 28.51 5.02
N PHE A 290 -2.02 27.85 4.47
CA PHE A 290 -1.11 28.42 3.49
C PHE A 290 -1.50 28.16 2.04
N GLU A 291 -2.65 27.51 1.77
CA GLU A 291 -3.10 27.13 0.42
C GLU A 291 -1.99 26.42 -0.38
N ALA A 292 -1.24 25.54 0.29
CA ALA A 292 -0.11 24.83 -0.28
C ALA A 292 -0.59 23.67 -1.16
N VAL A 293 0.23 23.28 -2.15
CA VAL A 293 -0.06 22.11 -3.00
C VAL A 293 0.05 20.80 -2.21
N GLY A 294 0.87 20.79 -1.17
CA GLY A 294 0.94 19.68 -0.23
C GLY A 294 1.98 19.91 0.87
N GLY A 295 2.20 18.86 1.65
CA GLY A 295 3.22 18.86 2.69
C GLY A 295 3.47 17.47 3.24
N SER A 296 4.53 17.37 4.02
CA SER A 296 4.96 16.13 4.67
C SER A 296 5.56 16.41 6.04
N ILE A 297 5.41 15.45 6.94
CA ILE A 297 6.06 15.46 8.26
C ILE A 297 6.58 14.07 8.61
N VAL A 298 7.77 14.03 9.20
CA VAL A 298 8.38 12.83 9.77
C VAL A 298 8.73 13.11 11.22
N VAL A 299 8.34 12.20 12.12
CA VAL A 299 8.70 12.21 13.55
C VAL A 299 9.50 10.94 13.84
N LEU A 300 10.76 11.09 14.26
CA LEU A 300 11.65 10.00 14.63
C LEU A 300 11.90 10.00 16.15
N ASP A 301 11.98 8.80 16.73
CA ASP A 301 12.66 8.62 18.01
C ASP A 301 14.17 8.68 17.78
N ALA A 302 14.81 9.66 18.42
CA ALA A 302 16.24 9.92 18.24
C ALA A 302 17.12 8.75 18.69
N ARG A 303 16.68 7.97 19.69
CA ARG A 303 17.51 6.91 20.31
C ARG A 303 17.44 5.59 19.55
N THR A 304 16.32 5.34 18.86
CA THR A 304 16.06 4.04 18.24
C THR A 304 16.06 4.08 16.72
N GLY A 305 15.90 5.27 16.11
CA GLY A 305 15.66 5.40 14.68
C GLY A 305 14.24 4.99 14.26
N GLU A 306 13.37 4.66 15.21
CA GLU A 306 11.97 4.33 14.94
C GLU A 306 11.20 5.56 14.44
N ILE A 307 10.43 5.36 13.37
CA ILE A 307 9.49 6.38 12.90
C ILE A 307 8.21 6.30 13.74
N LEU A 308 7.96 7.36 14.51
CA LEU A 308 6.77 7.48 15.37
C LEU A 308 5.57 8.03 14.61
N ALA A 309 5.81 8.87 13.59
CA ALA A 309 4.79 9.35 12.67
C ALA A 309 5.41 9.72 11.31
N LEU A 310 4.64 9.50 10.24
CA LEU A 310 4.96 9.88 8.87
C LEU A 310 3.67 10.21 8.14
N ALA A 311 3.38 11.50 7.99
CA ALA A 311 2.13 11.97 7.40
C ALA A 311 2.39 12.84 6.17
N ASN A 312 1.47 12.79 5.20
CA ASN A 312 1.46 13.70 4.06
C ASN A 312 0.06 14.30 3.88
N SER A 313 0.01 15.49 3.31
CA SER A 313 -1.22 16.12 2.83
C SER A 313 -1.00 16.57 1.38
N PRO A 314 -1.96 16.35 0.46
CA PRO A 314 -3.23 15.66 0.66
C PRO A 314 -3.06 14.13 0.88
N SER A 315 -4.08 13.51 1.46
CA SER A 315 -4.20 12.05 1.63
C SER A 315 -5.48 11.52 0.96
N TYR A 316 -5.81 10.24 1.16
CA TYR A 316 -6.98 9.57 0.59
C TYR A 316 -7.56 8.55 1.56
N ASN A 317 -8.84 8.20 1.42
CA ASN A 317 -9.45 7.12 2.19
C ASN A 317 -9.21 5.75 1.51
N PRO A 318 -8.40 4.84 2.09
CA PRO A 318 -8.09 3.54 1.50
C PRO A 318 -9.26 2.55 1.53
N ASN A 319 -10.35 2.88 2.24
CA ASN A 319 -11.58 2.10 2.21
C ASN A 319 -12.47 2.41 0.99
N SER A 320 -12.22 3.52 0.29
CA SER A 320 -12.99 3.91 -0.90
C SER A 320 -12.67 3.01 -2.09
N ARG A 321 -13.69 2.69 -2.89
CA ARG A 321 -13.59 1.90 -4.12
C ARG A 321 -13.48 2.77 -5.37
N GLU A 322 -13.54 4.08 -5.21
CA GLU A 322 -13.41 5.03 -6.31
C GLU A 322 -11.97 5.09 -6.81
N ARG A 323 -11.79 5.60 -8.04
CA ARG A 323 -10.47 5.83 -8.59
C ARG A 323 -9.76 6.91 -7.77
N ILE A 324 -8.83 6.49 -6.91
CA ILE A 324 -8.02 7.40 -6.11
C ILE A 324 -7.05 8.15 -7.03
N ASP A 325 -7.01 9.48 -6.88
CA ASP A 325 -6.04 10.35 -7.54
C ASP A 325 -4.59 9.91 -7.21
N PRO A 326 -3.75 9.60 -8.22
CA PRO A 326 -2.33 9.29 -8.02
C PRO A 326 -1.56 10.31 -7.16
N ALA A 327 -1.88 11.62 -7.26
CA ALA A 327 -1.20 12.65 -6.50
C ALA A 327 -1.45 12.54 -4.97
N LYS A 328 -2.61 11.99 -4.58
CA LYS A 328 -2.97 11.73 -3.17
C LYS A 328 -2.36 10.43 -2.64
N LYS A 329 -2.08 9.46 -3.53
CA LYS A 329 -1.44 8.18 -3.15
C LYS A 329 0.04 8.31 -2.79
N ARG A 330 0.70 9.32 -3.37
CA ARG A 330 2.14 9.52 -3.24
C ARG A 330 2.56 9.74 -1.78
N ASN A 331 3.48 8.89 -1.29
CA ASN A 331 4.11 9.09 0.01
C ASN A 331 5.27 10.08 -0.10
N ARG A 332 4.93 11.37 -0.13
CA ARG A 332 5.83 12.48 -0.42
C ARG A 332 7.06 12.54 0.49
N ALA A 333 6.92 12.18 1.76
CA ALA A 333 8.03 12.17 2.72
C ALA A 333 9.19 11.25 2.29
N ILE A 334 8.88 10.19 1.52
CA ILE A 334 9.80 9.15 1.08
C ILE A 334 10.15 9.29 -0.41
N THR A 335 9.18 9.68 -1.24
CA THR A 335 9.30 9.70 -2.70
C THR A 335 9.77 11.04 -3.25
N ASP A 336 9.34 12.15 -2.66
CA ASP A 336 9.55 13.47 -3.25
C ASP A 336 10.94 13.97 -2.92
N LEU A 337 11.57 14.56 -3.93
CA LEU A 337 12.91 15.13 -3.83
C LEU A 337 12.83 16.65 -3.89
N TYR A 338 13.56 17.30 -3.00
CA TYR A 338 13.71 18.74 -2.97
C TYR A 338 15.15 19.11 -2.62
N GLU A 339 15.52 20.37 -2.87
CA GLU A 339 16.79 20.89 -2.38
C GLU A 339 16.63 21.33 -0.92
N PRO A 340 17.47 20.83 0.01
CA PRO A 340 17.28 21.08 1.44
C PRO A 340 17.49 22.55 1.84
N GLY A 341 18.24 23.30 1.03
CA GLY A 341 18.62 24.67 1.33
C GLY A 341 19.31 24.77 2.71
N SER A 342 18.93 25.79 3.48
CA SER A 342 19.62 26.12 4.73
C SER A 342 19.56 25.03 5.81
N THR A 343 18.68 24.03 5.69
CA THR A 343 18.67 22.86 6.60
C THR A 343 19.93 22.01 6.49
N LEU A 344 20.74 22.18 5.42
CA LEU A 344 22.00 21.47 5.24
C LEU A 344 23.21 22.14 5.93
N LYS A 345 23.13 23.44 6.26
CA LYS A 345 24.27 24.22 6.78
C LYS A 345 24.93 23.61 8.03
N PRO A 346 24.19 23.05 9.01
CA PRO A 346 24.81 22.40 10.16
C PRO A 346 25.81 21.30 9.77
N PHE A 347 25.55 20.55 8.70
CA PHE A 347 26.47 19.52 8.19
C PHE A 347 27.70 20.11 7.53
N THR A 348 27.57 21.20 6.76
CA THR A 348 28.71 21.92 6.17
C THR A 348 29.65 22.45 7.24
N ILE A 349 29.10 23.08 8.28
CA ILE A 349 29.89 23.59 9.41
C ILE A 349 30.52 22.43 10.19
N ALA A 350 29.76 21.36 10.46
CA ALA A 350 30.28 20.18 11.14
C ALA A 350 31.43 19.52 10.36
N ALA A 351 31.33 19.43 9.03
CA ALA A 351 32.38 18.86 8.18
C ALA A 351 33.69 19.64 8.31
N ALA A 352 33.63 20.96 8.23
CA ALA A 352 34.80 21.83 8.33
C ALA A 352 35.41 21.81 9.75
N MET A 353 34.57 21.84 10.79
CA MET A 353 35.04 21.74 12.18
C MET A 353 35.67 20.37 12.48
N GLN A 354 35.06 19.28 11.99
CA GLN A 354 35.59 17.92 12.16
C GLN A 354 36.94 17.74 11.46
N ALA A 355 37.10 18.34 10.28
CA ALA A 355 38.37 18.33 9.55
C ALA A 355 39.44 19.25 10.16
N GLY A 356 39.08 20.05 11.18
CA GLY A 356 39.99 21.00 11.81
C GLY A 356 40.35 22.21 10.95
N THR A 357 39.67 22.42 9.81
CA THR A 357 39.94 23.58 8.93
C THR A 357 39.41 24.88 9.55
N ILE A 358 38.44 24.78 10.45
CA ILE A 358 37.87 25.90 11.20
C ILE A 358 37.66 25.49 12.66
N ASN A 359 37.57 26.48 13.56
CA ASN A 359 37.16 26.31 14.94
C ASN A 359 36.04 27.30 15.30
N ALA A 360 35.53 27.22 16.53
CA ALA A 360 34.41 28.06 16.99
C ALA A 360 34.67 29.58 16.92
N LYS A 361 35.94 30.00 16.94
CA LYS A 361 36.35 31.42 16.88
C LYS A 361 36.75 31.88 15.48
N THR A 362 36.82 30.98 14.50
CA THR A 362 37.15 31.34 13.11
C THR A 362 36.08 32.28 12.56
N THR A 363 36.48 33.43 12.05
CA THR A 363 35.54 34.44 11.53
C THR A 363 35.55 34.51 10.01
N PHE A 364 34.37 34.68 9.42
CA PHE A 364 34.17 34.83 7.98
C PHE A 364 33.58 36.20 7.67
N ASN A 365 34.23 36.95 6.79
CA ASN A 365 33.69 38.21 6.30
C ASN A 365 32.53 37.93 5.33
N THR A 366 31.33 38.43 5.64
CA THR A 366 30.13 38.33 4.80
C THR A 366 29.74 39.66 4.16
N SER A 367 30.50 40.73 4.39
CA SER A 367 30.30 42.01 3.73
C SER A 367 30.56 41.94 2.23
N PRO A 368 29.81 42.70 1.41
CA PRO A 368 28.70 43.62 1.78
C PRO A 368 27.31 42.96 1.83
N GLY A 369 27.21 41.66 2.14
CA GLY A 369 25.95 40.90 2.06
C GLY A 369 25.65 40.34 0.65
N ALA A 370 26.55 40.57 -0.30
CA ALA A 370 26.51 39.97 -1.64
C ALA A 370 27.92 39.54 -2.07
N LEU A 371 28.02 38.39 -2.75
CA LEU A 371 29.27 37.86 -3.29
C LEU A 371 29.05 37.35 -4.71
N SER A 372 29.84 37.87 -5.65
CA SER A 372 29.87 37.39 -7.03
C SER A 372 30.93 36.30 -7.22
N MET A 373 30.53 35.12 -7.68
CA MET A 373 31.43 33.99 -7.95
C MET A 373 30.94 33.18 -9.14
N GLY A 374 31.83 32.95 -10.12
CA GLY A 374 31.53 32.11 -11.29
C GLY A 374 30.35 32.60 -12.13
N GLY A 375 30.12 33.92 -12.20
CA GLY A 375 28.98 34.53 -12.91
C GLY A 375 27.67 34.56 -12.12
N PHE A 376 27.62 33.99 -10.91
CA PHE A 376 26.44 34.00 -10.05
C PHE A 376 26.61 34.97 -8.88
N THR A 377 25.52 35.63 -8.46
CA THR A 377 25.49 36.48 -7.27
C THR A 377 24.82 35.73 -6.12
N ILE A 378 25.58 35.45 -5.07
CA ILE A 378 25.09 34.87 -3.82
C ILE A 378 24.77 36.03 -2.87
N LYS A 379 23.59 36.01 -2.26
CA LYS A 379 23.12 37.05 -1.33
C LYS A 379 22.74 36.47 0.02
N ASP A 380 23.00 37.25 1.06
CA ASP A 380 22.44 37.09 2.39
C ASP A 380 21.26 38.06 2.57
N THR A 381 20.42 37.84 3.59
CA THR A 381 19.29 38.74 3.89
C THR A 381 19.77 40.14 4.31
N HIS A 382 20.87 40.21 5.04
CA HIS A 382 21.48 41.45 5.50
C HIS A 382 23.00 41.38 5.35
N ASN A 383 23.65 42.54 5.41
CA ASN A 383 25.09 42.61 5.58
C ASN A 383 25.45 42.39 7.06
N TYR A 384 25.94 41.19 7.40
CA TYR A 384 26.27 40.83 8.78
C TYR A 384 27.71 41.12 9.19
N GLY A 385 28.56 41.59 8.28
CA GLY A 385 29.98 41.79 8.59
C GLY A 385 30.71 40.48 8.87
N MET A 386 31.41 40.40 10.00
CA MET A 386 32.17 39.22 10.40
C MET A 386 31.27 38.24 11.17
N LEU A 387 31.14 37.00 10.70
CA LEU A 387 30.39 35.95 11.39
C LEU A 387 31.29 34.80 11.84
N THR A 388 31.04 34.28 13.04
CA THR A 388 31.56 32.99 13.52
C THR A 388 30.74 31.82 12.94
N PRO A 389 31.15 30.54 13.09
CA PRO A 389 30.35 29.42 12.62
C PRO A 389 28.96 29.36 13.26
N GLU A 390 28.85 29.77 14.53
CA GLU A 390 27.58 29.97 15.22
C GLU A 390 26.72 31.02 14.51
N GLY A 391 27.27 32.21 14.27
CA GLY A 391 26.56 33.31 13.61
C GLY A 391 26.08 32.94 12.20
N ILE A 392 26.87 32.14 11.46
CA ILE A 392 26.48 31.61 10.14
C ILE A 392 25.22 30.73 10.25
N ILE A 393 25.13 29.87 11.27
CA ILE A 393 23.96 29.01 11.48
C ILE A 393 22.75 29.83 11.94
N VAL A 394 22.93 30.72 12.92
CA VAL A 394 21.87 31.55 13.53
C VAL A 394 21.23 32.47 12.49
N HIS A 395 22.03 33.28 11.80
CA HIS A 395 21.58 34.22 10.78
C HIS A 395 21.38 33.58 9.40
N SER A 396 21.70 32.30 9.28
CA SER A 396 21.53 31.54 8.03
C SER A 396 22.25 32.21 6.85
N SER A 397 23.48 32.69 7.04
CA SER A 397 24.27 33.32 5.97
C SER A 397 24.65 32.29 4.89
N ASN A 398 24.27 32.56 3.64
CA ASN A 398 24.67 31.79 2.47
C ASN A 398 26.14 32.05 2.13
N ILE A 399 26.58 33.31 2.21
CA ILE A 399 27.96 33.70 1.94
C ILE A 399 28.92 33.05 2.93
N GLY A 400 28.60 33.10 4.23
CA GLY A 400 29.38 32.47 5.28
C GLY A 400 29.48 30.95 5.07
N SER A 401 28.36 30.29 4.79
CA SER A 401 28.34 28.84 4.54
C SER A 401 29.12 28.44 3.28
N LEU A 402 29.04 29.26 2.22
CA LEU A 402 29.84 29.08 1.00
C LEU A 402 31.34 29.20 1.32
N LYS A 403 31.75 30.21 2.08
CA LYS A 403 33.16 30.39 2.46
C LYS A 403 33.67 29.26 3.35
N VAL A 404 32.84 28.76 4.26
CA VAL A 404 33.18 27.57 5.06
C VAL A 404 33.34 26.36 4.16
N ALA A 405 32.42 26.12 3.22
CA ALA A 405 32.53 25.01 2.28
C ALA A 405 33.85 25.06 1.49
N LEU A 406 34.23 26.24 0.99
CA LEU A 406 35.48 26.45 0.25
C LEU A 406 36.75 26.37 1.12
N SER A 407 36.62 26.43 2.45
CA SER A 407 37.76 26.30 3.37
C SER A 407 38.22 24.84 3.58
N MET A 408 37.45 23.87 3.08
CA MET A 408 37.76 22.44 3.18
C MET A 408 37.86 21.78 1.80
N PRO A 409 38.56 20.63 1.68
CA PRO A 409 38.56 19.85 0.45
C PRO A 409 37.15 19.39 0.05
N ARG A 410 36.88 19.33 -1.27
CA ARG A 410 35.62 18.84 -1.84
C ARG A 410 35.25 17.45 -1.32
N GLU A 411 36.24 16.58 -1.20
CA GLU A 411 36.10 15.23 -0.68
C GLU A 411 35.61 15.22 0.78
N THR A 412 36.12 16.10 1.64
CA THR A 412 35.70 16.21 3.04
C THR A 412 34.21 16.54 3.15
N GLN A 413 33.74 17.52 2.37
CA GLN A 413 32.33 17.89 2.34
C GLN A 413 31.45 16.73 1.83
N TRP A 414 31.88 16.08 0.73
CA TRP A 414 31.16 14.95 0.17
C TRP A 414 31.10 13.76 1.14
N ASN A 415 32.21 13.45 1.81
CA ASN A 415 32.28 12.36 2.79
C ASN A 415 31.32 12.59 3.95
N MET A 416 31.19 13.82 4.46
CA MET A 416 30.18 14.15 5.48
C MET A 416 28.76 13.90 4.98
N LEU A 417 28.40 14.47 3.83
CA LEU A 417 27.05 14.35 3.27
C LEU A 417 26.69 12.90 2.96
N ASN A 418 27.63 12.16 2.38
CA ASN A 418 27.46 10.75 2.10
C ASN A 418 27.37 9.91 3.39
N ALA A 419 28.16 10.24 4.42
CA ALA A 419 28.16 9.51 5.68
C ALA A 419 26.81 9.62 6.42
N VAL A 420 26.11 10.76 6.30
CA VAL A 420 24.77 10.98 6.88
C VAL A 420 23.61 10.50 5.99
N GLY A 421 23.92 9.82 4.88
CA GLY A 421 22.94 9.20 3.99
C GLY A 421 22.38 10.08 2.86
N ILE A 422 22.95 11.28 2.62
CA ILE A 422 22.55 12.09 1.46
C ILE A 422 22.99 11.41 0.16
N GLY A 423 22.06 11.24 -0.78
CA GLY A 423 22.32 10.50 -2.02
C GLY A 423 22.17 8.98 -1.90
N GLN A 424 21.71 8.47 -0.75
CA GLN A 424 21.44 7.05 -0.51
C GLN A 424 19.99 6.82 -0.09
N ARG A 425 19.41 5.66 -0.43
CA ARG A 425 18.06 5.30 0.04
C ARG A 425 18.04 5.23 1.58
N PRO A 426 17.00 5.76 2.26
CA PRO A 426 16.90 5.72 3.73
C PRO A 426 17.01 4.32 4.34
N GLY A 427 16.54 3.29 3.63
CA GLY A 427 16.63 1.89 4.03
C GLY A 427 15.37 1.36 4.73
N LEU A 428 14.20 1.94 4.46
CA LEU A 428 12.94 1.55 5.10
C LEU A 428 12.34 0.24 4.56
N SER A 429 12.88 -0.28 3.46
CA SER A 429 12.28 -1.37 2.69
C SER A 429 10.85 -1.04 2.24
N PHE A 430 10.62 0.22 1.87
CA PHE A 430 9.34 0.76 1.45
C PHE A 430 9.34 0.98 -0.08
N PRO A 431 8.22 0.69 -0.78
CA PRO A 431 8.14 0.86 -2.22
C PRO A 431 8.35 2.33 -2.62
N GLY A 432 9.19 2.57 -3.64
CA GLY A 432 9.41 3.91 -4.17
C GLY A 432 10.36 4.80 -3.36
N GLU A 433 11.19 4.23 -2.48
CA GLU A 433 12.23 4.98 -1.77
C GLU A 433 13.18 5.72 -2.72
N SER A 434 13.14 7.05 -2.65
CA SER A 434 14.04 7.92 -3.39
C SER A 434 15.40 8.01 -2.70
N ALA A 435 16.47 7.85 -3.49
CA ALA A 435 17.84 7.97 -3.00
C ALA A 435 18.33 9.43 -2.92
N GLY A 436 17.59 10.38 -3.51
CA GLY A 436 18.10 11.73 -3.72
C GLY A 436 19.22 11.76 -4.75
N LYS A 437 19.99 12.84 -4.76
CA LYS A 437 21.11 13.03 -5.68
C LYS A 437 22.25 13.76 -5.00
N LEU A 438 23.40 13.09 -4.90
CA LEU A 438 24.68 13.66 -4.49
C LEU A 438 25.73 13.30 -5.55
N ARG A 439 26.20 14.28 -6.32
CA ARG A 439 27.21 14.02 -7.37
C ARG A 439 28.56 13.67 -6.74
N PRO A 440 29.39 12.82 -7.37
CA PRO A 440 30.75 12.56 -6.89
C PRO A 440 31.59 13.84 -6.80
N PHE A 441 32.37 14.00 -5.73
CA PHE A 441 33.12 15.24 -5.45
C PHE A 441 34.13 15.65 -6.53
N LYS A 442 34.65 14.68 -7.30
CA LYS A 442 35.65 14.90 -8.35
C LYS A 442 35.14 15.80 -9.47
N THR A 443 33.84 15.87 -9.68
CA THR A 443 33.22 16.67 -10.75
C THR A 443 32.82 18.08 -10.30
N TRP A 444 33.01 18.42 -9.02
CA TRP A 444 32.53 19.67 -8.47
C TRP A 444 33.45 20.84 -8.83
N TYR A 445 32.91 21.86 -9.47
CA TYR A 445 33.55 23.18 -9.53
C TYR A 445 33.46 23.89 -8.17
N PRO A 446 34.33 24.87 -7.88
CA PRO A 446 34.28 25.61 -6.60
C PRO A 446 32.91 26.23 -6.30
N ILE A 447 32.24 26.80 -7.31
CA ILE A 447 30.88 27.34 -7.14
C ILE A 447 29.86 26.26 -6.77
N GLU A 448 30.02 25.04 -7.28
CA GLU A 448 29.15 23.91 -6.95
C GLU A 448 29.39 23.45 -5.51
N GLN A 449 30.65 23.37 -5.07
CA GLN A 449 31.00 23.11 -3.68
C GLN A 449 30.37 24.16 -2.74
N GLY A 450 30.49 25.44 -3.12
CA GLY A 450 29.94 26.57 -2.38
C GLY A 450 28.41 26.55 -2.28
N THR A 451 27.71 26.28 -3.40
CA THR A 451 26.24 26.17 -3.45
C THR A 451 25.72 24.99 -2.64
N MET A 452 26.39 23.84 -2.72
CA MET A 452 26.10 22.71 -1.83
C MET A 452 26.37 23.04 -0.37
N GLY A 453 27.30 23.94 -0.08
CA GLY A 453 27.58 24.46 1.26
C GLY A 453 26.35 25.05 1.96
N TYR A 454 25.40 25.61 1.22
CA TYR A 454 24.12 26.10 1.75
C TYR A 454 22.89 25.35 1.22
N GLY A 455 23.08 24.17 0.63
CA GLY A 455 22.03 23.20 0.32
C GLY A 455 21.39 23.26 -1.07
N TYR A 456 22.09 23.79 -2.07
CA TYR A 456 21.68 23.78 -3.48
C TYR A 456 22.63 22.92 -4.33
N GLY A 457 22.14 22.31 -5.41
CA GLY A 457 22.94 21.44 -6.29
C GLY A 457 22.93 19.95 -5.89
N LEU A 458 22.07 19.59 -4.93
CA LEU A 458 21.80 18.23 -4.47
C LEU A 458 20.33 18.10 -4.08
N SER A 459 19.77 16.89 -4.12
CA SER A 459 18.38 16.66 -3.75
C SER A 459 18.24 15.56 -2.71
N VAL A 460 17.24 15.71 -1.85
CA VAL A 460 16.98 14.84 -0.70
C VAL A 460 15.47 14.61 -0.55
N SER A 461 15.09 13.48 0.04
CA SER A 461 13.75 13.31 0.59
C SER A 461 13.68 13.84 2.02
N LEU A 462 12.46 14.14 2.50
CA LEU A 462 12.26 14.60 3.87
C LEU A 462 12.73 13.55 4.89
N MET A 463 12.52 12.27 4.57
CA MET A 463 12.99 11.15 5.38
C MET A 463 14.53 11.09 5.48
N GLN A 464 15.26 11.38 4.39
CA GLN A 464 16.73 11.50 4.45
C GLN A 464 17.16 12.63 5.39
N MET A 465 16.50 13.79 5.33
CA MET A 465 16.82 14.91 6.22
C MET A 465 16.53 14.58 7.68
N ALA A 466 15.39 13.95 7.98
CA ALA A 466 15.08 13.51 9.33
C ALA A 466 16.14 12.51 9.86
N LYS A 467 16.53 11.54 9.02
CA LYS A 467 17.57 10.55 9.35
C LYS A 467 18.93 11.21 9.61
N ALA A 468 19.35 12.15 8.77
CA ALA A 468 20.64 12.82 8.87
C ALA A 468 20.76 13.65 10.17
N TYR A 469 19.66 14.25 10.64
CA TYR A 469 19.64 15.03 11.88
C TYR A 469 19.84 14.19 13.15
N GLN A 470 19.79 12.86 13.06
CA GLN A 470 20.11 11.98 14.19
C GLN A 470 21.46 12.29 14.80
N ILE A 471 22.50 12.53 13.98
CA ILE A 471 23.86 12.77 14.49
C ILE A 471 23.92 13.94 15.48
N PHE A 472 23.04 14.93 15.36
CA PHE A 472 23.00 16.05 16.29
C PHE A 472 22.23 15.71 17.56
N ALA A 473 21.27 14.80 17.51
CA ALA A 473 20.47 14.36 18.65
C ALA A 473 21.18 13.30 19.51
N THR A 474 22.01 12.45 18.91
CA THR A 474 22.58 11.22 19.50
C THR A 474 24.09 11.30 19.70
N ASP A 475 24.63 12.50 19.95
CA ASP A 475 26.06 12.70 20.17
C ASP A 475 26.94 12.12 19.05
N GLY A 476 26.48 12.27 17.80
CA GLY A 476 27.21 11.91 16.59
C GLY A 476 26.90 10.53 16.00
N ILE A 477 25.93 9.79 16.54
CA ILE A 477 25.59 8.43 16.10
C ILE A 477 24.39 8.42 15.13
N GLU A 478 24.55 7.91 13.93
CA GLU A 478 23.41 7.65 13.03
C GLU A 478 22.87 6.23 13.26
N HIS A 479 21.59 6.10 13.63
CA HIS A 479 20.90 4.82 13.69
C HIS A 479 20.19 4.50 12.36
N PRO A 480 20.08 3.21 11.99
CA PRO A 480 19.19 2.79 10.91
C PRO A 480 17.74 3.12 11.27
N VAL A 481 16.96 3.58 10.29
CA VAL A 481 15.56 3.97 10.50
C VAL A 481 14.61 2.79 10.28
N SER A 482 13.49 2.75 11.01
CA SER A 482 12.51 1.66 10.88
C SER A 482 11.05 2.09 11.01
N LEU A 483 10.21 1.61 10.10
CA LEU A 483 8.74 1.65 10.17
C LEU A 483 8.14 0.49 10.97
N ILE A 484 8.96 -0.49 11.35
CA ILE A 484 8.56 -1.69 12.10
C ILE A 484 9.06 -1.54 13.53
N LYS A 485 8.22 -1.86 14.51
CA LYS A 485 8.60 -1.80 15.93
C LYS A 485 9.82 -2.69 16.18
N GLN A 486 10.84 -2.14 16.81
CA GLN A 486 12.06 -2.87 17.14
C GLN A 486 12.04 -3.32 18.61
N PRO A 487 12.48 -4.56 18.92
CA PRO A 487 12.58 -5.00 20.32
C PRO A 487 13.73 -4.29 21.06
N ALA A 488 14.77 -3.89 20.33
CA ALA A 488 15.90 -3.12 20.82
C ALA A 488 16.42 -2.17 19.73
N PRO A 489 17.07 -1.06 20.08
CA PRO A 489 17.70 -0.16 19.11
C PRO A 489 18.72 -0.90 18.24
N MET A 490 18.70 -0.65 16.94
CA MET A 490 19.74 -1.17 16.04
C MET A 490 21.07 -0.45 16.29
N PRO A 491 22.23 -1.15 16.19
CA PRO A 491 23.54 -0.53 16.29
C PRO A 491 23.67 0.64 15.30
N GLY A 492 24.07 1.80 15.83
CA GLY A 492 24.34 2.99 15.03
C GLY A 492 25.81 3.09 14.62
N LYS A 493 26.09 4.04 13.73
CA LYS A 493 27.44 4.38 13.28
C LYS A 493 27.84 5.76 13.79
N GLN A 494 29.02 5.87 14.41
CA GLN A 494 29.59 7.17 14.77
C GLN A 494 30.01 7.92 13.49
N VAL A 495 29.44 9.10 13.25
CA VAL A 495 29.73 9.94 12.07
C VAL A 495 30.56 11.16 12.46
N ILE A 496 30.25 11.78 13.60
CA ILE A 496 30.99 12.93 14.15
C ILE A 496 31.32 12.73 15.62
N SER A 497 32.27 13.47 16.19
CA SER A 497 32.56 13.35 17.62
C SER A 497 31.37 13.82 18.50
N PRO A 498 31.18 13.23 19.70
CA PRO A 498 30.17 13.67 20.66
C PRO A 498 30.24 15.17 20.98
N GLU A 499 31.45 15.72 21.14
CA GLU A 499 31.68 17.11 21.50
C GLU A 499 31.24 18.05 20.37
N LEU A 500 31.55 17.67 19.12
CA LEU A 500 31.14 18.43 17.95
C LEU A 500 29.63 18.39 17.77
N ALA A 501 29.01 17.21 17.94
CA ALA A 501 27.56 17.07 17.86
C ALA A 501 26.83 17.99 18.86
N ARG A 502 27.30 18.03 20.12
CA ARG A 502 26.75 18.92 21.16
C ARG A 502 26.98 20.40 20.86
N THR A 503 28.15 20.74 20.30
CA THR A 503 28.47 22.12 19.89
C THR A 503 27.51 22.61 18.80
N ILE A 504 27.34 21.82 17.73
CA ILE A 504 26.42 22.17 16.64
C ILE A 504 24.96 22.18 17.13
N ARG A 505 24.57 21.27 18.03
CA ARG A 505 23.24 21.29 18.68
C ARG A 505 23.00 22.61 19.41
N GLY A 506 23.98 23.12 20.14
CA GLY A 506 23.90 24.42 20.80
C GLY A 506 23.77 25.60 19.83
N TYR A 507 24.45 25.55 18.68
CA TYR A 507 24.27 26.57 17.63
C TYR A 507 22.86 26.51 17.03
N MET A 508 22.33 25.32 16.79
CA MET A 508 20.96 25.13 16.30
C MET A 508 19.89 25.51 17.32
N GLU A 509 20.17 25.44 18.62
CA GLU A 509 19.27 25.96 19.65
C GLU A 509 19.06 27.47 19.51
N LYS A 510 20.16 28.22 19.32
CA LYS A 510 20.12 29.68 19.14
C LYS A 510 19.30 30.12 17.91
N VAL A 511 19.14 29.27 16.90
CA VAL A 511 18.26 29.52 15.74
C VAL A 511 16.79 29.71 16.16
N THR A 512 16.36 29.06 17.23
CA THR A 512 14.99 29.12 17.74
C THR A 512 14.79 30.15 18.85
N GLN A 513 15.88 30.77 19.31
CA GLN A 513 15.87 31.80 20.34
C GLN A 513 15.68 33.21 19.74
N PRO A 514 15.39 34.24 20.56
CA PRO A 514 15.33 35.62 20.08
C PRO A 514 16.59 36.01 19.28
N GLY A 515 16.41 36.64 18.12
CA GLY A 515 17.49 36.96 17.17
C GLY A 515 17.83 35.83 16.17
N GLY A 516 17.26 34.64 16.35
CA GLY A 516 17.35 33.53 15.40
C GLY A 516 16.29 33.57 14.29
N THR A 517 16.45 32.69 13.30
CA THR A 517 15.60 32.66 12.09
C THR A 517 14.32 31.81 12.22
N ALA A 518 14.10 31.13 13.36
CA ALA A 518 12.95 30.22 13.52
C ALA A 518 12.35 30.24 14.94
N THR A 519 12.06 31.43 15.48
CA THR A 519 11.48 31.62 16.82
C THR A 519 10.12 30.93 17.00
N ARG A 520 9.33 30.79 15.93
CA ARG A 520 8.03 30.08 15.97
C ARG A 520 8.14 28.56 16.19
N ALA A 521 9.37 28.01 16.23
CA ALA A 521 9.62 26.61 16.57
C ALA A 521 9.67 26.35 18.09
N GLN A 522 9.66 27.40 18.93
CA GLN A 522 9.73 27.27 20.39
C GLN A 522 8.57 26.45 20.94
N VAL A 523 8.84 25.69 22.01
CA VAL A 523 7.86 24.84 22.70
C VAL A 523 7.85 25.17 24.18
N VAL A 524 6.66 25.37 24.77
CA VAL A 524 6.52 25.70 26.20
C VAL A 524 7.19 24.62 27.04
N GLY A 525 8.10 25.01 27.93
CA GLY A 525 8.76 24.10 28.86
C GLY A 525 9.88 23.25 28.25
N TYR A 526 10.18 23.40 26.95
CA TYR A 526 11.26 22.65 26.32
C TYR A 526 12.22 23.55 25.54
N ARG A 527 13.49 23.18 25.59
CA ARG A 527 14.54 23.70 24.72
C ARG A 527 14.46 22.97 23.39
N VAL A 528 14.49 23.73 22.30
CA VAL A 528 14.40 23.22 20.93
C VAL A 528 15.65 23.63 20.18
N ALA A 529 16.19 22.73 19.36
CA ALA A 529 17.23 23.05 18.39
C ALA A 529 16.76 22.67 17.00
N GLY A 530 17.04 23.50 16.00
CA GLY A 530 16.69 23.16 14.63
C GLY A 530 17.13 24.19 13.61
N LYS A 531 16.73 23.97 12.37
CA LYS A 531 17.04 24.84 11.25
C LYS A 531 15.88 24.94 10.29
N THR A 532 15.58 26.18 9.90
CA THR A 532 14.67 26.50 8.80
C THR A 532 15.40 26.52 7.47
N GLY A 533 14.69 26.10 6.41
CA GLY A 533 15.11 26.22 5.02
C GLY A 533 13.96 26.68 4.13
N THR A 534 14.29 27.50 3.14
CA THR A 534 13.39 27.90 2.05
C THR A 534 14.14 27.68 0.74
N ALA A 535 13.63 26.80 -0.11
CA ALA A 535 14.27 26.44 -1.37
C ALA A 535 13.37 26.77 -2.56
N ARG A 536 13.96 27.29 -3.64
CA ARG A 536 13.24 27.47 -4.92
C ARG A 536 13.08 26.13 -5.62
N LYS A 537 11.90 25.86 -6.16
CA LYS A 537 11.63 24.63 -6.89
C LYS A 537 12.20 24.72 -8.30
N GLN A 538 12.87 23.66 -8.75
CA GLN A 538 13.35 23.54 -10.12
C GLN A 538 12.24 23.04 -11.06
N SER A 539 12.14 23.61 -12.25
CA SER A 539 11.25 23.17 -13.33
C SER A 539 11.90 23.46 -14.68
N GLY A 540 11.89 22.50 -15.60
CA GLY A 540 12.35 22.72 -16.99
C GLY A 540 13.80 23.18 -17.14
N GLY A 541 14.71 22.71 -16.28
CA GLY A 541 16.15 23.02 -16.36
C GLY A 541 16.62 24.26 -15.58
N GLY A 542 15.72 24.99 -14.94
CA GLY A 542 16.04 26.16 -14.10
C GLY A 542 15.14 26.29 -12.87
N TYR A 543 15.31 27.36 -12.10
CA TYR A 543 14.46 27.66 -10.95
C TYR A 543 13.20 28.40 -11.37
N THR A 544 12.09 28.05 -10.74
CA THR A 544 10.84 28.79 -10.89
C THR A 544 10.86 30.04 -10.00
N GLU A 545 10.23 31.11 -10.47
CA GLU A 545 10.20 32.39 -9.73
C GLU A 545 9.23 32.35 -8.53
N LYS A 546 8.17 31.55 -8.64
CA LYS A 546 7.00 31.61 -7.74
C LYS A 546 6.71 30.33 -6.96
N LYS A 547 7.55 29.30 -7.07
CA LYS A 547 7.33 28.02 -6.36
C LYS A 547 8.48 27.75 -5.40
N TYR A 548 8.12 27.54 -4.14
CA TYR A 548 9.04 27.38 -3.04
C TYR A 548 8.69 26.14 -2.22
N VAL A 549 9.69 25.60 -1.54
CA VAL A 549 9.53 24.57 -0.51
C VAL A 549 10.00 25.17 0.81
N GLY A 550 9.07 25.34 1.75
CA GLY A 550 9.35 25.78 3.11
C GLY A 550 9.56 24.56 4.00
N SER A 551 10.66 24.50 4.74
CA SER A 551 10.99 23.35 5.59
C SER A 551 11.58 23.76 6.93
N PHE A 552 11.37 22.91 7.94
CA PHE A 552 11.99 23.02 9.25
C PHE A 552 12.36 21.63 9.73
N VAL A 553 13.60 21.45 10.19
CA VAL A 553 14.05 20.21 10.83
C VAL A 553 14.64 20.56 12.18
N GLY A 554 14.18 19.87 13.23
CA GLY A 554 14.64 20.14 14.59
C GLY A 554 14.55 18.92 15.49
N LEU A 555 15.02 19.11 16.71
CA LEU A 555 15.06 18.12 17.76
C LEU A 555 14.68 18.75 19.11
N ALA A 556 14.12 17.91 19.98
CA ALA A 556 13.76 18.28 21.35
C ALA A 556 13.71 17.05 22.28
N PRO A 557 13.93 17.24 23.58
CA PRO A 557 14.53 18.40 24.24
C PRO A 557 16.04 18.56 23.90
N VAL A 558 16.65 19.74 24.07
CA VAL A 558 18.08 19.93 23.72
C VAL A 558 19.01 19.21 24.69
N SER A 559 18.67 19.21 25.98
CA SER A 559 19.49 18.59 27.04
C SER A 559 19.62 17.08 26.87
N ASN A 560 18.54 16.41 26.47
CA ASN A 560 18.47 14.97 26.24
C ASN A 560 17.50 14.68 25.09
N PRO A 561 17.97 14.77 23.83
CA PRO A 561 17.11 14.64 22.66
C PRO A 561 16.35 13.31 22.60
N ARG A 562 15.04 13.41 22.37
CA ARG A 562 14.14 12.26 22.22
C ARG A 562 13.46 12.21 20.86
N LEU A 563 13.17 13.37 20.30
CA LEU A 563 12.45 13.50 19.05
C LEU A 563 13.29 14.25 18.04
N ILE A 564 13.21 13.82 16.79
CA ILE A 564 13.62 14.59 15.62
C ILE A 564 12.38 14.73 14.75
N VAL A 565 12.03 15.96 14.39
CA VAL A 565 10.86 16.24 13.56
C VAL A 565 11.29 17.07 12.36
N ALA A 566 10.94 16.57 11.18
CA ALA A 566 11.16 17.23 9.91
C ALA A 566 9.81 17.56 9.27
N VAL A 567 9.60 18.81 8.89
CA VAL A 567 8.37 19.31 8.27
C VAL A 567 8.72 19.98 6.94
N MET A 568 7.93 19.71 5.92
CA MET A 568 8.02 20.31 4.59
C MET A 568 6.64 20.74 4.11
N ILE A 569 6.52 21.97 3.64
CA ILE A 569 5.34 22.54 2.97
C ILE A 569 5.72 22.88 1.53
N ASP A 570 5.05 22.24 0.57
CA ASP A 570 5.32 22.32 -0.86
C ASP A 570 4.41 23.34 -1.54
N GLU A 571 5.02 24.35 -2.17
CA GLU A 571 4.36 25.45 -2.87
C GLU A 571 3.31 26.19 -2.01
N PRO A 572 3.67 26.72 -0.82
CA PRO A 572 2.75 27.59 -0.07
C PRO A 572 2.45 28.87 -0.88
N ASN A 573 1.27 29.46 -0.63
CA ASN A 573 0.86 30.68 -1.31
C ASN A 573 1.81 31.83 -0.96
N ILE A 574 2.46 32.36 -2.00
CA ILE A 574 3.45 33.44 -1.91
C ILE A 574 2.90 34.72 -1.27
N LYS A 575 1.58 34.96 -1.33
CA LYS A 575 0.92 36.12 -0.73
C LYS A 575 0.78 36.00 0.80
N LYS A 576 0.95 34.80 1.35
CA LYS A 576 0.85 34.54 2.80
C LYS A 576 2.25 34.48 3.42
N SER A 577 3.00 33.43 3.10
CA SER A 577 4.40 33.31 3.46
C SER A 577 5.02 32.10 2.76
N ILE A 578 6.30 32.19 2.41
CA ILE A 578 7.08 31.09 1.84
C ILE A 578 8.15 30.55 2.80
N TYR A 579 8.40 31.25 3.90
CA TYR A 579 9.54 30.98 4.75
C TYR A 579 9.31 29.76 5.65
N GLY A 580 10.25 28.82 5.69
CA GLY A 580 10.16 27.63 6.55
C GLY A 580 9.92 27.96 8.03
N GLY A 581 10.45 29.09 8.52
CA GLY A 581 10.26 29.57 9.88
C GLY A 581 8.83 30.08 10.16
N ALA A 582 8.08 30.43 9.11
CA ALA A 582 6.69 30.85 9.20
C ALA A 582 5.72 29.71 8.91
N VAL A 583 5.99 28.87 7.91
CA VAL A 583 5.05 27.83 7.44
C VAL A 583 5.24 26.47 8.09
N ALA A 584 6.49 26.07 8.39
CA ALA A 584 6.83 24.72 8.87
C ALA A 584 7.17 24.68 10.36
N ALA A 585 7.81 25.72 10.90
CA ALA A 585 8.19 25.79 12.32
C ALA A 585 6.98 25.74 13.30
N PRO A 586 5.82 26.37 13.05
CA PRO A 586 4.66 26.25 13.94
C PRO A 586 4.09 24.81 13.99
N VAL A 587 4.12 24.11 12.85
CA VAL A 587 3.71 22.69 12.77
C VAL A 587 4.65 21.85 13.62
N PHE A 588 5.96 22.06 13.49
CA PHE A 588 6.97 21.42 14.34
C PHE A 588 6.67 21.65 15.82
N SER A 589 6.47 22.91 16.24
CA SER A 589 6.24 23.26 17.64
C SER A 589 5.03 22.53 18.21
N SER A 590 3.90 22.55 17.49
CA SER A 590 2.65 21.93 17.92
C SER A 590 2.76 20.40 18.04
N VAL A 591 3.43 19.75 17.08
CA VAL A 591 3.61 18.30 17.07
C VAL A 591 4.59 17.87 18.16
N VAL A 592 5.70 18.59 18.35
CA VAL A 592 6.68 18.29 19.41
C VAL A 592 6.06 18.48 20.79
N ALA A 593 5.33 19.58 21.02
CA ALA A 593 4.64 19.84 22.28
C ALA A 593 3.70 18.69 22.67
N GLY A 594 2.85 18.26 21.74
CA GLY A 594 1.92 17.15 21.98
C GLY A 594 2.63 15.81 22.13
N THR A 595 3.68 15.56 21.35
CA THR A 595 4.42 14.29 21.37
C THR A 595 5.20 14.10 22.67
N LEU A 596 5.93 15.12 23.12
CA LEU A 596 6.68 15.05 24.39
C LEU A 596 5.73 14.81 25.58
N ARG A 597 4.54 15.44 25.56
CA ARG A 597 3.48 15.20 26.56
C ARG A 597 2.92 13.77 26.48
N LEU A 598 2.61 13.27 25.27
CA LEU A 598 2.10 11.91 25.07
C LEU A 598 3.10 10.83 25.54
N GLN A 599 4.40 11.11 25.42
CA GLN A 599 5.47 10.22 25.86
C GLN A 599 5.90 10.44 27.32
N GLY A 600 5.33 11.42 28.03
CA GLY A 600 5.69 11.72 29.42
C GLY A 600 7.14 12.20 29.59
N ILE A 601 7.71 12.91 28.61
CA ILE A 601 9.08 13.42 28.69
C ILE A 601 9.12 14.66 29.59
N ALA A 602 10.03 14.69 30.56
CA ALA A 602 10.17 15.83 31.47
C ALA A 602 10.61 17.12 30.74
N PRO A 603 10.00 18.29 31.06
CA PRO A 603 10.45 19.61 30.62
C PRO A 603 11.93 19.88 30.96
N ASP A 604 12.64 20.58 30.07
CA ASP A 604 14.04 21.04 30.29
C ASP A 604 14.21 22.58 30.17
N ALA A 605 13.09 23.30 30.16
CA ALA A 605 13.03 24.76 30.27
C ALA A 605 11.86 25.21 31.17
N PRO A 606 11.87 26.46 31.67
CA PRO A 606 10.72 27.06 32.34
C PRO A 606 9.49 27.15 31.42
N THR A 607 8.30 27.18 32.00
CA THR A 607 7.02 27.30 31.25
C THR A 607 6.74 28.71 30.70
N THR A 608 7.62 29.68 30.95
CA THR A 608 7.54 31.06 30.45
C THR A 608 8.49 31.33 29.27
N ASN A 609 9.02 30.28 28.65
CA ASN A 609 10.06 30.36 27.62
C ASN A 609 9.55 30.66 26.19
N ILE A 610 8.28 31.03 26.00
CA ILE A 610 7.71 31.40 24.70
C ILE A 610 7.64 32.91 24.53
N LEU A 611 8.07 33.38 23.36
CA LEU A 611 7.70 34.69 22.85
C LEU A 611 6.26 34.67 22.34
N LEU A 612 5.35 35.42 22.97
CA LEU A 612 4.04 35.67 22.40
C LEU A 612 4.22 36.41 21.06
N PRO A 613 3.47 36.07 20.00
CA PRO A 613 3.50 36.84 18.77
C PRO A 613 3.13 38.29 19.10
N ASP A 614 4.03 39.21 18.80
CA ASP A 614 3.86 40.62 19.14
C ASP A 614 2.62 41.16 18.39
N SER A 615 1.57 41.52 19.12
CA SER A 615 0.31 42.03 18.58
C SER A 615 0.44 43.35 17.79
N ARG A 616 1.66 43.89 17.65
CA ARG A 616 1.97 45.15 16.96
C ARG A 616 2.60 44.98 15.57
N ASN A 617 2.94 43.77 15.12
CA ASN A 617 3.59 43.56 13.81
C ASN A 617 2.74 42.78 12.79
N ASN A 618 1.41 42.83 12.91
CA ASN A 618 0.50 42.41 11.85
C ASN A 618 0.44 43.45 10.72
N GLY A 619 1.56 43.73 10.03
CA GLY A 619 1.50 44.65 8.89
C GLY A 619 2.77 45.00 8.12
N GLU A 620 3.99 45.00 8.70
CA GLU A 620 5.09 45.75 8.05
C GLU A 620 6.46 45.06 7.88
N ASP A 621 6.61 43.77 8.14
CA ASP A 621 7.83 43.06 7.69
C ASP A 621 7.53 42.05 6.58
N GLU A 622 8.24 42.25 5.46
CA GLU A 622 8.30 41.45 4.23
C GLU A 622 7.27 41.73 3.14
N ALA A 623 6.99 43.00 2.86
CA ALA A 623 6.66 43.43 1.50
C ALA A 623 7.95 43.69 0.72
N TRP A 624 8.38 42.75 -0.13
CA TRP A 624 9.20 43.08 -1.29
C TRP A 624 8.59 42.48 -2.57
N VAL A 625 8.30 43.40 -3.48
CA VAL A 625 7.91 43.22 -4.88
C VAL A 625 9.22 43.09 -5.70
N PRO A 626 9.24 42.32 -6.82
CA PRO A 626 10.37 41.52 -7.34
C PRO A 626 11.73 42.17 -7.63
#